data_AF-A0A383S643-F1
#
_entry.id   AF-A0A383S643-F1
#
_cell.length_a   1.000
_cell.length_b   1.000
_cell.length_c   1.000
_cell.angle_alpha   90.00
_cell.angle_beta   90.00
_cell.angle_gamma   90.00
#
_symmetry.space_group_name_H-M   'P 1'
#
loop_
_entity.id
_entity.type
_entity.pdbx_description
1 polymer ?
#
loop_
_entity_poly.entity_id
_entity_poly.type
_entity_poly.pdbx_seq_one_letter_code
_entity_poly.pdbx_strand_id
1 'polypeptide(L)' 'MDRVAGLICEALEGTTPATNSKGLPGKAKYDMASGLAARVHAEADELLGNNPLYPGLEL' A
#
# COMPACT_ATOMS: atom_id res chain seq x y z
N MET A 1 -12.69 11.23 1.64
CA MET A 1 -11.23 11.35 1.87
C MET A 1 -10.73 10.33 2.87
N ASP A 2 -11.52 10.03 3.91
CA ASP A 2 -11.13 9.11 5.00
C ASP A 2 -10.69 7.72 4.54
N ARG A 3 -11.28 7.17 3.46
CA ARG A 3 -10.88 5.87 2.93
C ARG A 3 -9.45 5.84 2.39
N VAL A 4 -9.03 6.90 1.68
CA VAL A 4 -7.65 7.01 1.17
C VAL A 4 -6.66 7.14 2.32
N ALA A 5 -6.99 7.97 3.32
CA ALA A 5 -6.17 8.09 4.52
C ALA A 5 -6.05 6.76 5.27
N GLY A 6 -7.15 6.00 5.38
CA GLY A 6 -7.17 4.67 5.99
C GLY A 6 -6.23 3.68 5.29
N LEU A 7 -6.26 3.61 3.96
CA LEU A 7 -5.35 2.75 3.17
C LEU A 7 -3.88 3.13 3.38
N ILE A 8 -3.58 4.42 3.46
CA ILE A 8 -2.21 4.90 3.73
C ILE A 8 -1.77 4.49 5.13
N CYS A 9 -2.60 4.70 6.16
CA CYS A 9 -2.28 4.29 7.52
C CYS A 9 -2.07 2.78 7.62
N GLU A 10 -2.95 1.98 7.01
CA GLU A 10 -2.83 0.52 7.02
C GLU A 10 -1.52 0.03 6.40
N ALA A 11 -1.13 0.60 5.26
CA ALA A 11 0.13 0.28 4.61
C ALA A 11 1.34 0.65 5.50
N LEU A 12 1.32 1.82 6.13
CA LEU A 12 2.40 2.28 6.99
C LEU A 12 2.51 1.45 8.27
N GLU A 13 1.40 1.18 8.95
CA GLU A 13 1.35 0.40 10.20
C GLU A 13 1.76 -1.07 9.98
N GLY A 14 1.51 -1.61 8.80
CA GLY A 14 1.87 -2.99 8.47
C GLY A 14 3.27 -3.16 7.85
N THR A 15 4.10 -2.11 7.86
CA THR A 15 5.51 -2.17 7.42
C THR A 15 6.47 -2.06 8.59
N THR A 16 7.61 -2.75 8.52
CA THR A 16 8.70 -2.61 9.49
C THR A 16 10.03 -2.47 8.76
N PRO A 17 10.93 -1.55 9.15
CA PRO A 17 12.23 -1.44 8.53
C PRO A 17 13.03 -2.74 8.67
N ALA A 18 13.54 -3.26 7.56
CA ALA A 18 14.39 -4.44 7.58
C ALA A 18 15.75 -4.10 8.21
N THR A 19 16.38 -5.08 8.84
CA THR A 19 17.68 -4.89 9.50
C THR A 19 18.82 -4.74 8.48
N ASN A 20 19.73 -3.80 8.72
CA ASN A 20 20.96 -3.64 7.93
C ASN A 20 22.07 -4.59 8.44
N SER A 21 23.21 -4.59 7.74
CA SER A 21 24.37 -5.44 8.10
C SER A 21 25.00 -5.15 9.47
N LYS A 22 24.61 -4.05 10.13
CA LYS A 22 25.05 -3.66 11.49
C LYS A 22 24.00 -3.97 12.56
N GLY A 23 22.92 -4.70 12.23
CA GLY A 23 21.87 -5.02 13.20
C GLY A 23 20.92 -3.87 13.52
N LEU A 24 20.96 -2.75 12.78
CA LEU A 24 20.12 -1.58 12.99
C LEU A 24 19.03 -1.47 11.90
N PRO A 25 17.90 -0.79 12.16
CA PRO A 25 16.92 -0.47 11.11
C PRO A 25 17.57 0.16 9.87
N GLY A 26 17.39 -0.46 8.71
CA GLY A 26 17.85 0.04 7.43
C GLY A 26 16.85 1.03 6.81
N LYS A 27 17.34 1.94 5.97
CA LYS A 27 16.49 2.92 5.25
C LYS A 27 16.03 2.44 3.86
N ALA A 28 16.59 1.34 3.36
CA ALA A 28 16.43 0.91 1.97
C ALA A 28 15.41 -0.21 1.79
N LYS A 29 15.15 -0.98 2.85
CA LYS A 29 14.32 -2.19 2.79
C LYS A 29 13.35 -2.19 3.96
N TYR A 30 12.16 -2.71 3.72
CA TYR A 30 11.13 -2.92 4.71
C TYR A 30 10.50 -4.28 4.46
N ASP A 31 10.07 -4.91 5.54
CA ASP A 31 9.23 -6.09 5.51
C ASP A 31 7.77 -5.64 5.64
N MET A 32 6.87 -6.34 4.96
CA MET A 32 5.42 -6.12 5.06
C MET A 32 4.75 -7.35 5.64
N ALA A 33 3.68 -7.12 6.41
CA ALA A 33 2.81 -8.21 6.83
C ALA A 33 2.30 -9.01 5.61
N SER A 34 2.23 -10.34 5.76
CA SER A 34 1.82 -11.22 4.67
C SER A 34 0.43 -10.85 4.13
N GLY A 35 0.30 -10.75 2.82
CA GLY A 35 -0.96 -10.40 2.14
C GLY A 35 -1.42 -8.95 2.28
N LEU A 36 -0.72 -8.10 3.04
CA LEU A 36 -1.09 -6.69 3.23
C LEU A 36 -1.13 -5.93 1.90
N ALA A 37 -0.07 -6.05 1.09
CA ALA A 37 -0.01 -5.37 -0.20
C ALA A 37 -1.19 -5.76 -1.09
N ALA A 38 -1.46 -7.06 -1.23
CA ALA A 38 -2.56 -7.56 -2.07
C ALA A 38 -3.93 -7.00 -1.63
N ARG A 39 -4.19 -6.93 -0.33
CA ARG A 39 -5.44 -6.37 0.22
C ARG A 39 -5.57 -4.88 -0.07
N VAL A 40 -4.54 -4.09 0.27
CA VAL A 40 -4.54 -2.63 0.03
C VAL A 40 -4.71 -2.31 -1.45
N HIS A 41 -4.05 -3.09 -2.33
CA HIS A 41 -4.20 -2.95 -3.78
C HIS A 41 -5.64 -3.24 -4.25
N ALA A 42 -6.25 -4.35 -3.81
CA ALA A 42 -7.61 -4.68 -4.20
C ALA A 42 -8.62 -3.59 -3.80
N GLU A 43 -8.47 -3.01 -2.61
CA GLU A 43 -9.34 -1.93 -2.15
C GLU A 43 -9.09 -0.60 -2.88
N ALA A 44 -7.84 -0.31 -3.22
CA ALA A 44 -7.48 0.85 -4.03
C ALA A 44 -8.04 0.72 -5.45
N ASP A 45 -7.99 -0.47 -6.04
CA ASP A 45 -8.52 -0.76 -7.37
C ASP A 45 -10.04 -0.57 -7.41
N GLU A 46 -10.78 -1.02 -6.39
CA GLU A 46 -12.22 -0.77 -6.28
C GLU A 46 -12.53 0.73 -6.22
N LEU A 47 -11.76 1.49 -5.43
CA LEU A 47 -11.95 2.93 -5.30
C LEU A 47 -11.67 3.67 -6.62
N LEU A 48 -10.62 3.29 -7.34
CA LEU A 48 -10.28 3.87 -8.65
C LEU A 48 -11.26 3.43 -9.74
N GLY A 49 -11.71 2.17 -9.73
CA GLY A 49 -12.67 1.65 -10.70
C GLY A 49 -14.00 2.40 -10.69
N ASN A 50 -14.44 2.86 -9.52
CA ASN A 50 -15.63 3.70 -9.37
C ASN A 50 -15.42 5.16 -9.82
N ASN A 51 -14.18 5.58 -10.09
CA ASN A 51 -13.81 6.95 -10.43
C ASN A 51 -12.83 6.97 -11.63
N PRO A 52 -13.27 6.51 -12.82
CA PRO A 52 -12.39 6.36 -13.97
C PRO A 52 -11.85 7.72 -14.45
N LEU A 53 -10.55 7.80 -14.71
CA LEU A 53 -9.91 9.01 -15.23
C LEU A 53 -10.40 9.38 -16.64
N TYR A 54 -10.69 8.36 -17.45
CA TYR A 54 -11.22 8.49 -18.80
C TYR A 54 -12.45 7.59 -18.97
N PRO A 55 -13.67 8.09 -18.68
CA PRO A 55 -14.89 7.32 -18.87
C PRO A 55 -15.03 6.87 -20.33
N GLY A 56 -15.20 5.55 -20.56
CA GLY A 56 -15.40 4.95 -21.88
C GLY A 56 -14.12 4.54 -22.63
N LEU A 57 -12.93 4.67 -22.02
CA LEU A 57 -11.70 4.09 -22.54
C LEU A 57 -11.53 2.65 -22.02
N GLU A 58 -11.42 1.67 -22.93
CA GLU A 58 -11.01 0.31 -22.59
C GLU A 58 -9.51 0.12 -22.88
N LEU A 59 -8.76 -0.45 -21.91
CA LEU A 59 -7.32 -0.70 -21.96
C LEU A 59 -7.01 -2.20 -22.06
#